data_AF-A0A2R6JYC5-F1
#
_entry.id   AF-A0A2R6JYC5-F1
#
_cell.length_a   1.000
_cell.length_b   1.000
_cell.length_c   1.000
_cell.angle_alpha   90.00
_cell.angle_beta   90.00
_cell.angle_gamma   90.00
#
_symmetry.space_group_name_H-M   'P 1'
#
loop_
_entity.id
_entity.type
_entity.pdbx_description
1 polymer ?
#
loop_
_entity_poly.entity_id
_entity_poly.type
_entity_poly.pdbx_seq_one_letter_code
_entity_poly.pdbx_strand_id
1 'polypeptide(L)' 'MTRVQITDTTVAQLAELLESGQLDEPTNWMGAQFLAQDFGFDELATFVFEADAATYYEALERAADRADADVPLP' A
#
# COMPACT_ATOMS: atom_id res chain seq x y z
N MET A 1 2.00 0.74 -14.69
CA MET A 1 3.16 0.22 -13.93
C MET A 1 4.40 0.97 -14.34
N THR A 2 4.70 2.00 -13.58
CA THR A 2 5.85 2.91 -13.74
C THR A 2 6.32 3.36 -12.35
N ARG A 3 7.51 3.94 -12.26
CA ARG A 3 7.92 4.71 -11.09
C ARG A 3 6.95 5.87 -10.89
N VAL A 4 6.23 5.87 -9.77
CA VAL A 4 5.32 6.95 -9.34
C VAL A 4 5.79 7.51 -8.01
N GLN A 5 5.40 8.75 -7.71
CA GLN A 5 5.77 9.38 -6.45
C GLN A 5 5.06 8.69 -5.27
N ILE A 6 5.81 8.34 -4.23
CA ILE A 6 5.28 7.87 -2.95
C ILE A 6 5.04 9.10 -2.08
N THR A 7 3.77 9.43 -1.80
CA THR A 7 3.39 10.57 -0.96
C THR A 7 3.21 10.14 0.50
N ASP A 8 3.23 11.11 1.41
CA ASP A 8 2.91 10.86 2.82
C ASP A 8 1.46 10.36 2.99
N THR A 9 0.54 10.80 2.12
CA THR A 9 -0.85 10.32 2.10
C THR A 9 -0.93 8.86 1.71
N THR A 10 -0.24 8.44 0.63
CA THR A 10 -0.16 7.03 0.22
C THR A 10 0.36 6.17 1.37
N VAL A 11 1.44 6.59 2.03
CA VAL A 11 2.03 5.84 3.15
C VAL A 11 1.07 5.77 4.33
N ALA A 12 0.38 6.86 4.68
CA ALA A 12 -0.58 6.88 5.78
C ALA A 12 -1.78 5.98 5.51
N GLN A 13 -2.36 6.03 4.30
CA GLN A 13 -3.49 5.19 3.89
C GLN A 13 -3.11 3.70 3.85
N LEU A 14 -1.90 3.39 3.38
CA LEU A 14 -1.41 2.01 3.35
C LEU A 14 -1.13 1.49 4.77
N ALA A 15 -0.62 2.33 5.67
CA ALA A 15 -0.44 1.97 7.07
C ALA A 15 -1.80 1.69 7.76
N GLU A 16 -2.81 2.53 7.51
CA GLU A 16 -4.17 2.31 8.02
C GLU A 16 -4.77 0.99 7.48
N LEU A 17 -4.49 0.67 6.22
CA LEU A 17 -4.89 -0.60 5.61
C LEU A 17 -4.22 -1.80 6.29
N LEU A 18 -2.92 -1.70 6.61
CA LEU A 18 -2.19 -2.73 7.35
C LEU A 18 -2.75 -2.90 8.78
N GLU A 19 -2.98 -1.80 9.49
CA GLU A 19 -3.54 -1.78 10.84
C GLU A 19 -4.96 -2.36 10.90
N SER A 20 -5.73 -2.25 9.80
CA SER A 20 -7.08 -2.83 9.70
C SER A 20 -7.10 -4.36 9.79
N GLY A 21 -5.98 -5.01 9.47
CA GLY A 21 -5.88 -6.46 9.37
C GLY A 21 -6.70 -7.09 8.25
N GLN A 22 -7.29 -6.31 7.34
CA GLN A 22 -8.04 -6.81 6.18
C GLN A 22 -7.15 -7.16 4.98
N LEU A 23 -5.92 -6.66 4.96
CA LEU A 23 -4.95 -6.95 3.92
C LEU A 23 -4.19 -8.25 4.23
N ASP A 24 -4.77 -9.38 3.83
CA ASP A 24 -4.23 -10.73 4.11
C ASP A 24 -2.82 -10.95 3.54
N GLU A 25 -2.58 -10.46 2.32
CA GLU A 25 -1.29 -10.57 1.63
C GLU A 25 -0.88 -9.17 1.13
N PRO A 26 -0.06 -8.43 1.90
CA PRO A 26 0.33 -7.07 1.54
C PRO A 26 1.02 -6.95 0.19
N THR A 27 1.75 -7.98 -0.24
CA THR A 27 2.39 -8.03 -1.57
C THR A 27 1.41 -8.22 -2.73
N ASN A 28 0.17 -8.60 -2.45
CA ASN A 28 -0.88 -8.73 -3.46
C ASN A 28 -1.48 -7.35 -3.79
N TRP A 29 -0.86 -6.65 -4.74
CA TRP A 29 -1.31 -5.38 -5.30
C TRP A 29 -2.78 -5.33 -5.74
N MET A 30 -3.37 -6.42 -6.23
CA MET A 30 -4.79 -6.43 -6.62
C MET A 30 -5.69 -6.38 -5.38
N GLY A 31 -5.33 -7.13 -4.34
CA GLY A 31 -6.03 -7.09 -3.05
C GLY A 31 -5.91 -5.73 -2.38
N ALA A 32 -4.70 -5.17 -2.36
CA ALA A 32 -4.46 -3.83 -1.82
C ALA A 32 -5.22 -2.74 -2.58
N GLN A 33 -5.26 -2.80 -3.91
CA GLN A 33 -6.03 -1.85 -4.72
C GLN A 33 -7.53 -1.93 -4.40
N PHE A 34 -8.08 -3.14 -4.30
CA PHE A 34 -9.49 -3.35 -4.00
C PHE A 34 -9.86 -2.81 -2.62
N LEU A 35 -9.09 -3.16 -1.59
CA LEU A 35 -9.33 -2.67 -0.24
C LEU A 35 -9.14 -1.15 -0.13
N ALA A 36 -8.17 -0.57 -0.84
CA ALA A 36 -8.03 0.89 -0.90
C ALA A 36 -9.30 1.56 -1.45
N GLN A 37 -9.96 0.98 -2.46
CA GLN A 37 -11.23 1.49 -2.97
C GLN A 37 -12.37 1.33 -1.95
N ASP A 38 -12.43 0.19 -1.25
CA ASP A 38 -13.46 -0.07 -0.23
C ASP A 38 -13.37 0.91 0.95
N PHE A 39 -12.15 1.28 1.34
CA PHE A 39 -11.89 2.29 2.39
C PHE A 39 -12.04 3.74 1.90
N GLY A 40 -12.21 3.98 0.60
CA GLY A 40 -12.27 5.33 0.03
C GLY A 40 -10.90 6.02 -0.08
N PHE A 41 -9.81 5.26 -0.10
CA PHE A 41 -8.44 5.74 -0.27
C PHE A 41 -8.10 5.90 -1.76
N ASP A 42 -8.73 6.88 -2.42
CA ASP A 42 -8.60 7.10 -3.87
C ASP A 42 -7.14 7.29 -4.34
N GLU A 43 -6.32 7.99 -3.54
CA GLU A 43 -4.91 8.21 -3.84
C GLU A 43 -4.11 6.90 -3.75
N LEU A 44 -4.31 6.10 -2.70
CA LEU A 44 -3.69 4.77 -2.60
C LEU A 44 -4.15 3.84 -3.73
N ALA A 45 -5.45 3.80 -4.04
CA ALA A 45 -5.98 2.95 -5.11
C ALA A 45 -5.38 3.31 -6.48
N THR A 46 -5.21 4.61 -6.75
CA THR A 46 -4.54 5.11 -7.96
C THR A 46 -3.05 4.76 -7.95
N PHE A 47 -2.37 4.98 -6.82
CA PHE A 47 -0.96 4.63 -6.66
C PHE A 47 -0.71 3.15 -6.93
N VAL A 48 -1.47 2.24 -6.32
CA VAL A 48 -1.28 0.78 -6.49
C VAL A 48 -1.52 0.34 -7.93
N PHE A 49 -2.46 0.99 -8.64
CA PHE A 49 -2.72 0.73 -10.05
C PHE A 49 -1.55 1.15 -10.96
N GLU A 50 -0.96 2.31 -10.68
CA GLU A 50 0.05 2.93 -11.55
C GLU A 50 1.47 2.47 -11.24
N ALA A 51 1.78 2.20 -9.98
CA ALA A 51 3.12 1.85 -9.50
C ALA A 51 3.66 0.58 -10.17
N ASP A 52 4.97 0.53 -10.36
CA ASP A 52 5.67 -0.74 -10.56
C ASP A 52 5.87 -1.48 -9.23
N ALA A 53 6.23 -2.77 -9.31
CA ALA A 53 6.39 -3.62 -8.12
C ALA A 53 7.37 -3.03 -7.10
N ALA A 54 8.51 -2.52 -7.57
CA ALA A 54 9.54 -1.96 -6.70
C ALA A 54 9.03 -0.71 -5.96
N THR A 55 8.31 0.17 -6.65
CA THR A 55 7.72 1.38 -6.06
C THR A 55 6.63 1.02 -5.04
N TYR A 56 5.81 0.01 -5.35
CA TYR A 56 4.80 -0.50 -4.42
C TYR A 56 5.42 -1.10 -3.16
N TYR A 57 6.46 -1.91 -3.29
CA TYR A 57 7.17 -2.50 -2.14
C TYR A 57 7.87 -1.45 -1.28
N GLU A 58 8.47 -0.43 -1.90
CA GLU A 58 9.04 0.71 -1.16
C GLU A 58 7.96 1.46 -0.35
N ALA A 59 6.74 1.60 -0.89
CA ALA A 59 5.64 2.20 -0.13
C ALA A 59 5.16 1.29 1.01
N LEU A 60 5.12 -0.04 0.78
CA LEU A 60 4.80 -1.02 1.83
C LEU A 60 5.81 -1.00 2.97
N GLU A 61 7.13 -0.91 2.70
CA GLU A 61 8.16 -0.77 3.75
C GLU A 61 7.87 0.44 4.63
N ARG A 62 7.67 1.61 4.01
CA ARG A 62 7.40 2.86 4.72
C ARG A 62 6.11 2.80 5.54
N ALA A 63 5.09 2.11 5.02
CA ALA A 63 3.82 1.92 5.70
C ALA A 63 3.93 0.93 6.87
N ALA A 64 4.69 -0.15 6.70
CA ALA A 64 4.96 -1.15 7.72
C ALA A 64 5.74 -0.54 8.90
N ASP A 65 6.80 0.22 8.61
CA ASP A 65 7.56 0.99 9.61
C ASP A 65 6.67 1.96 10.41
N ARG A 66 5.69 2.57 9.73
CA ARG A 66 4.75 3.50 10.35
C ARG A 66 3.72 2.79 11.24
N ALA A 67 3.22 1.64 10.79
CA ALA A 67 2.20 0.84 11.48
C ALA A 67 2.79 -0.06 12.59
N ASP A 68 4.12 -0.12 12.74
CA ASP A 68 4.82 -1.13 13.55
C ASP A 68 4.40 -2.57 13.17
N ALA A 69 4.19 -2.80 11.87
CA ALA A 69 3.71 -4.05 11.31
C ALA A 69 4.86 -4.84 10.69
N ASP A 70 4.92 -6.15 10.95
CA ASP A 70 5.90 -7.04 10.31
C ASP A 70 5.36 -7.54 8.96
N VAL A 71 5.80 -6.92 7.87
CA VAL A 71 5.39 -7.27 6.50
C VAL A 71 6.54 -7.98 5.79
N PRO A 72 6.39 -9.26 5.40
CA PRO A 72 7.41 -9.96 4.63
C PRO A 72 7.42 -9.45 3.19
N LEU A 73 8.53 -8.81 2.80
CA LEU A 73 8.74 -8.33 1.43
C LEU A 73 9.75 -9.22 0.68
N PRO A 74 9.58 -9.38 -0.65
CA PRO A 74 10.44 -10.23 -1.48
C PRO A 74 11.82 -9.64 -1.78
#